data_AF-B7FUI4-F1
#
_entry.id   AF-B7FUI4-F1
#
_cell.length_a   1.000
_cell.length_b   1.000
_cell.length_c   1.000
_cell.angle_alpha   90.00
_cell.angle_beta   90.00
_cell.angle_gamma   90.00
#
_symmetry.space_group_name_H-M   'P 1'
#
loop_
_entity.id
_entity.type
_entity.pdbx_description
1 polymer ?
#
loop_
_entity_poly.entity_id
_entity_poly.type
_entity_poly.pdbx_seq_one_letter_code
_entity_poly.pdbx_strand_id
1 'polypeptide(L)'
;RPSLWEKEALARWMVHSLDWGVLTTISSRLPGVKPFGNVYSFVDGQCSNSTGTPYFYGTYLDQSFQDIRENPSVSLTLSEASLPSVCGGKASKSCSITGSNLGDPENPVCARLTLTGTLEQVPFESEEYAMAQQAFFERHPQMDYWPQDHHWIIAKLEIADIWLINYFGGAKILPVDAYYGAKLEFGSVQD
;
A
#
# COMPACT_ATOMS: atom_id res chain seq x y z
N ARG A 1 -11.14 9.14 7.59
CA ARG A 1 -10.61 9.74 6.34
C ARG A 1 -10.29 11.21 6.59
N PRO A 2 -9.03 11.64 6.45
CA PRO A 2 -8.60 13.04 6.52
C PRO A 2 -9.25 13.95 5.48
N SER A 3 -9.10 15.26 5.64
CA SER A 3 -9.55 16.24 4.64
C SER A 3 -8.81 16.05 3.31
N LEU A 4 -9.48 16.33 2.19
CA LEU A 4 -8.87 16.34 0.86
C LEU A 4 -7.75 17.40 0.73
N TRP A 5 -7.72 18.36 1.65
CA TRP A 5 -6.70 19.41 1.65
C TRP A 5 -5.47 19.05 2.49
N GLU A 6 -5.56 18.01 3.32
CA GLU A 6 -4.47 17.44 4.13
C GLU A 6 -3.83 16.26 3.39
N LYS A 7 -3.14 16.55 2.27
CA LYS A 7 -2.75 15.55 1.26
C LYS A 7 -1.83 14.47 1.81
N GLU A 8 -0.86 14.85 2.61
CA GLU A 8 0.12 13.96 3.22
C GLU A 8 -0.57 13.02 4.22
N ALA A 9 -1.45 13.56 5.07
CA ALA A 9 -2.26 12.77 5.99
C ALA A 9 -3.23 11.85 5.23
N LEU A 10 -3.83 12.31 4.13
CA LEU A 10 -4.71 11.49 3.29
C LEU A 10 -3.93 10.33 2.65
N ALA A 11 -2.74 10.57 2.11
CA ALA A 11 -1.88 9.52 1.56
C ALA A 11 -1.48 8.51 2.64
N ARG A 12 -1.09 8.98 3.84
CA ARG A 12 -0.81 8.12 5.00
C ARG A 12 -2.03 7.28 5.39
N TRP A 13 -3.20 7.90 5.43
CA TRP A 13 -4.45 7.23 5.75
C TRP A 13 -4.81 6.17 4.70
N MET A 14 -4.58 6.44 3.40
CA MET A 14 -4.79 5.45 2.35
C MET A 14 -3.90 4.23 2.53
N VAL A 15 -2.59 4.44 2.75
CA VAL A 15 -1.64 3.35 3.00
C VAL A 15 -2.04 2.54 4.23
N HIS A 16 -2.45 3.21 5.30
CA HIS A 16 -2.85 2.52 6.52
C HIS A 16 -4.23 1.84 6.43
N SER A 17 -5.17 2.38 5.67
CA SER A 17 -6.55 1.89 5.63
C SER A 17 -6.78 0.82 4.57
N LEU A 18 -5.92 0.73 3.56
CA LEU A 18 -6.01 -0.27 2.50
C LEU A 18 -5.20 -1.50 2.86
N ASP A 19 -5.72 -2.68 2.51
CA ASP A 19 -5.12 -3.97 2.88
C ASP A 19 -4.40 -4.63 1.69
N TRP A 20 -4.68 -4.16 0.47
CA TRP A 20 -4.10 -4.68 -0.76
C TRP A 20 -3.99 -3.59 -1.83
N GLY A 21 -3.10 -3.81 -2.79
CA GLY A 21 -2.88 -2.93 -3.93
C GLY A 21 -2.31 -3.67 -5.14
N VAL A 22 -1.92 -2.91 -6.16
CA VAL A 22 -1.18 -3.45 -7.32
C VAL A 22 0.28 -3.09 -7.18
N LEU A 23 1.12 -4.09 -6.89
CA LEU A 23 2.57 -3.97 -6.93
C LEU A 23 3.04 -4.20 -8.36
N THR A 24 3.67 -3.20 -8.96
CA THR A 24 4.21 -3.28 -10.32
C THR A 24 5.73 -3.43 -10.27
N THR A 25 6.24 -4.48 -10.89
CA THR A 25 7.67 -4.80 -11.05
C THR A 25 8.08 -4.71 -12.51
N ILE A 26 9.38 -4.85 -12.80
CA ILE A 26 9.89 -5.04 -14.17
C ILE A 26 10.08 -6.54 -14.40
N SER A 27 9.34 -7.09 -15.38
CA SER A 27 9.30 -8.53 -15.63
C SER A 27 10.66 -9.08 -16.06
N SER A 28 11.18 -10.04 -15.30
CA SER A 28 12.37 -10.83 -15.62
C SER A 28 12.11 -11.90 -16.70
N ARG A 29 10.84 -12.22 -16.99
CA ARG A 29 10.46 -13.25 -17.98
C ARG A 29 10.44 -12.78 -19.42
N LEU A 30 10.41 -11.46 -19.65
CA LEU A 30 10.23 -10.88 -20.98
C LEU A 30 11.47 -10.07 -21.38
N PRO A 31 11.83 -10.05 -22.68
CA PRO A 31 12.92 -9.21 -23.15
C PRO A 31 12.56 -7.71 -23.07
N GLY A 32 13.55 -6.90 -22.69
CA GLY A 32 13.42 -5.45 -22.53
C GLY A 32 12.68 -5.04 -21.26
N VAL A 33 12.35 -3.75 -21.14
CA VAL A 33 11.66 -3.21 -19.95
C VAL A 33 10.15 -3.39 -20.13
N LYS A 34 9.57 -4.38 -19.45
CA LYS A 34 8.12 -4.67 -19.47
C LYS A 34 7.56 -4.67 -18.05
N PRO A 35 6.55 -3.83 -17.72
CA PRO A 35 5.96 -3.84 -16.39
C PRO A 35 5.11 -5.10 -16.18
N PHE A 36 5.13 -5.63 -14.96
CA PHE A 36 4.25 -6.70 -14.50
C PHE A 36 3.54 -6.23 -13.24
N GLY A 37 2.21 -6.09 -13.30
CA GLY A 37 1.39 -5.73 -12.16
C GLY A 37 0.83 -6.98 -11.49
N ASN A 38 1.06 -7.13 -10.18
CA ASN A 38 0.53 -8.21 -9.37
C ASN A 38 -0.28 -7.65 -8.20
N VAL A 39 -1.35 -8.35 -7.81
CA VAL A 39 -2.16 -7.96 -6.65
C VAL A 39 -1.44 -8.46 -5.40
N TYR A 40 -1.15 -7.55 -4.48
CA TYR A 40 -0.45 -7.87 -3.24
C TYR A 40 -1.18 -7.31 -2.03
N SER A 41 -1.35 -8.16 -1.02
CA SER A 41 -1.62 -7.71 0.34
C SER A 41 -0.39 -6.99 0.89
N PHE A 42 -0.62 -5.95 1.68
CA PHE A 42 0.44 -5.20 2.34
C PHE A 42 -0.06 -4.69 3.70
N VAL A 43 0.87 -4.20 4.51
CA VAL A 43 0.60 -3.49 5.77
C VAL A 43 1.58 -2.33 5.91
N ASP A 44 1.28 -1.36 6.77
CA ASP A 44 2.25 -0.34 7.20
C ASP A 44 2.44 -0.29 8.72
N GLY A 45 1.88 -1.28 9.41
CA GLY A 45 1.81 -1.40 10.86
C GLY A 45 0.48 -2.02 11.31
N GLN A 46 0.34 -2.26 12.61
CA GLN A 46 -0.89 -2.76 13.26
C GLN A 46 -2.01 -1.73 13.16
N CYS A 47 -3.29 -2.09 13.32
CA CYS A 47 -4.40 -1.11 13.18
C CYS A 47 -4.31 0.08 14.17
N SER A 48 -3.55 -0.03 15.26
CA SER A 48 -3.32 1.03 16.25
C SER A 48 -2.10 1.91 15.96
N ASN A 49 -1.27 1.56 14.96
CA ASN A 49 -0.02 2.26 14.66
C ASN A 49 0.37 2.14 13.18
N SER A 50 0.61 3.29 12.52
CA SER A 50 1.06 3.37 11.12
C SER A 50 2.47 3.95 11.06
N THR A 51 3.36 3.24 10.38
CA THR A 51 4.68 3.77 9.98
C THR A 51 4.59 4.59 8.70
N GLY A 52 3.62 4.30 7.83
CA GLY A 52 3.54 4.81 6.45
C GLY A 52 4.46 4.08 5.46
N THR A 53 5.30 3.14 5.90
CA THR A 53 6.09 2.32 4.99
C THR A 53 5.31 1.06 4.63
N PRO A 54 4.99 0.80 3.35
CA PRO A 54 4.39 -0.46 2.94
C PRO A 54 5.37 -1.63 3.10
N TYR A 55 4.96 -2.66 3.82
CA TYR A 55 5.59 -3.95 3.92
C TYR A 55 4.80 -4.99 3.13
N PHE A 56 5.49 -5.98 2.58
CA PHE A 56 4.96 -7.09 1.79
C PHE A 56 5.46 -8.42 2.35
N TYR A 57 4.56 -9.38 2.49
CA TYR A 57 4.89 -10.75 2.88
C TYR A 57 4.81 -11.64 1.65
N GLY A 58 5.94 -12.18 1.22
CA GLY A 58 6.04 -12.91 -0.05
C GLY A 58 7.16 -13.93 -0.08
N THR A 59 7.35 -14.55 -1.23
CA THR A 59 8.31 -15.66 -1.43
C THR A 59 8.91 -15.55 -2.82
N TYR A 60 10.14 -16.01 -3.02
CA TYR A 60 10.77 -16.11 -4.33
C TYR A 60 10.12 -17.12 -5.28
N LEU A 61 9.10 -17.85 -4.83
CA LEU A 61 8.21 -18.59 -5.73
C LEU A 61 7.27 -17.65 -6.51
N ASP A 62 6.97 -16.45 -5.99
CA ASP A 62 6.18 -15.43 -6.69
C ASP A 62 7.00 -14.69 -7.75
N GLN A 63 6.36 -14.35 -8.86
CA GLN A 63 7.01 -13.69 -9.99
C GLN A 63 7.55 -12.30 -9.63
N SER A 64 6.82 -11.53 -8.83
CA SER A 64 7.21 -10.17 -8.44
C SER A 64 8.47 -10.22 -7.58
N PHE A 65 8.59 -11.22 -6.70
CA PHE A 65 9.80 -11.44 -5.90
C PHE A 65 10.98 -11.98 -6.73
N GLN A 66 10.73 -12.70 -7.83
CA GLN A 66 11.78 -13.01 -8.80
C GLN A 66 12.23 -11.76 -9.55
N ASP A 67 11.29 -10.91 -9.97
CA ASP A 67 11.57 -9.67 -10.69
C ASP A 67 12.44 -8.70 -9.87
N ILE A 68 12.14 -8.50 -8.58
CA ILE A 68 12.92 -7.58 -7.72
C ILE A 68 14.36 -8.02 -7.48
N ARG A 69 14.69 -9.31 -7.66
CA ARG A 69 16.08 -9.79 -7.57
C ARG A 69 16.94 -9.26 -8.72
N GLU A 70 16.33 -9.07 -9.87
CA GLU A 70 17.00 -8.54 -11.07
C GLU A 70 16.91 -7.02 -11.13
N ASN A 71 15.77 -6.46 -10.70
CA ASN A 71 15.54 -5.03 -10.67
C ASN A 71 14.62 -4.64 -9.50
N PRO A 72 15.13 -3.99 -8.44
CA PRO A 72 14.33 -3.69 -7.25
C PRO A 72 13.33 -2.56 -7.46
N SER A 73 13.33 -1.87 -8.61
CA SER A 73 12.40 -0.77 -8.89
C SER A 73 10.96 -1.26 -8.98
N VAL A 74 10.09 -0.66 -8.16
CA VAL A 74 8.68 -1.00 -8.09
C VAL A 74 7.79 0.22 -7.95
N SER A 75 6.50 0.05 -8.22
CA SER A 75 5.47 0.99 -7.78
C SER A 75 4.29 0.25 -7.15
N LEU A 76 3.81 0.73 -6.00
CA LEU A 76 2.56 0.29 -5.38
C LEU A 76 1.45 1.28 -5.73
N THR A 77 0.41 0.83 -6.43
CA THR A 77 -0.77 1.64 -6.76
C THR A 77 -1.96 1.23 -5.92
N LEU A 78 -2.62 2.23 -5.34
CA LEU A 78 -3.72 2.13 -4.39
C LEU A 78 -4.91 2.98 -4.85
N SER A 79 -6.12 2.54 -4.53
CA SER A 79 -7.36 3.26 -4.81
C SER A 79 -8.27 3.24 -3.59
N GLU A 80 -8.88 4.37 -3.24
CA GLU A 80 -9.94 4.39 -2.22
C GLU A 80 -11.14 3.50 -2.62
N ALA A 81 -11.28 3.14 -3.89
CA ALA A 81 -12.31 2.19 -4.33
C ALA A 81 -12.08 0.77 -3.80
N SER A 82 -10.84 0.44 -3.38
CA SER A 82 -10.53 -0.84 -2.73
C SER A 82 -10.58 -0.77 -1.21
N LEU A 83 -11.14 0.31 -0.61
CA LEU A 83 -11.26 0.46 0.84
C LEU A 83 -11.83 -0.81 1.50
N PRO A 84 -11.01 -1.52 2.29
CA PRO A 84 -11.42 -2.73 2.96
C PRO A 84 -12.08 -2.42 4.29
N SER A 85 -12.53 -3.48 4.95
CA SER A 85 -13.25 -3.43 6.23
C SER A 85 -12.39 -3.70 7.47
N VAL A 86 -11.08 -4.02 7.34
CA VAL A 86 -10.28 -4.56 8.47
C VAL A 86 -9.90 -3.51 9.51
N CYS A 87 -9.36 -2.34 9.12
CA CYS A 87 -9.04 -1.25 10.06
C CYS A 87 -10.03 -0.06 9.96
N GLY A 88 -11.34 -0.33 9.76
CA GLY A 88 -12.39 0.69 9.92
C GLY A 88 -12.65 1.63 8.73
N GLY A 89 -12.32 1.22 7.51
CA GLY A 89 -12.70 1.94 6.28
C GLY A 89 -14.17 1.76 5.92
N LYS A 90 -14.83 2.83 5.43
CA LYS A 90 -16.14 2.75 4.77
C LYS A 90 -15.99 3.20 3.33
N ALA A 91 -16.58 2.45 2.39
CA ALA A 91 -16.61 2.83 0.99
C ALA A 91 -17.18 4.25 0.83
N SER A 92 -16.44 5.12 0.13
CA SER A 92 -16.90 6.47 -0.17
C SER A 92 -17.91 6.45 -1.32
N LYS A 93 -18.97 7.27 -1.23
CA LYS A 93 -19.91 7.48 -2.36
C LYS A 93 -19.19 7.97 -3.62
N SER A 94 -18.09 8.71 -3.48
CA SER A 94 -17.29 9.17 -4.61
C SER A 94 -16.63 8.02 -5.37
N CYS A 95 -16.42 6.87 -4.73
CA CYS A 95 -15.84 5.67 -5.33
C CYS A 95 -16.90 4.69 -5.84
N SER A 96 -18.17 4.85 -5.48
CA SER A 96 -19.26 3.99 -5.93
C SER A 96 -19.74 4.41 -7.32
N ILE A 97 -19.87 3.46 -8.25
CA ILE A 97 -20.45 3.72 -9.57
C ILE A 97 -21.91 4.15 -9.38
N THR A 98 -22.25 5.37 -9.80
CA THR A 98 -23.63 5.88 -9.78
C THR A 98 -24.04 6.40 -11.15
N GLY A 99 -25.34 6.42 -11.45
CA GLY A 99 -25.87 7.03 -12.69
C GLY A 99 -25.78 8.57 -12.74
N SER A 100 -25.07 9.18 -11.79
CA SER A 100 -24.84 10.63 -11.69
C SER A 100 -23.34 10.92 -11.82
N ASN A 101 -22.97 12.17 -12.10
CA ASN A 101 -21.58 12.61 -12.29
C ASN A 101 -20.73 12.60 -11.01
N LEU A 102 -21.19 11.96 -9.93
CA LEU A 102 -20.67 12.13 -8.57
C LEU A 102 -19.93 10.91 -8.02
N GLY A 103 -19.92 9.78 -8.70
CA GLY A 103 -19.32 8.55 -8.18
C GLY A 103 -18.81 7.62 -9.26
N ASP A 104 -17.50 7.36 -9.22
CA ASP A 104 -16.75 6.40 -10.05
C ASP A 104 -15.35 6.20 -9.41
N PRO A 105 -14.71 5.01 -9.48
CA PRO A 105 -13.34 4.82 -9.01
C PRO A 105 -12.28 5.77 -9.62
N GLU A 106 -12.55 6.35 -10.79
CA GLU A 106 -11.69 7.34 -11.44
C GLU A 106 -12.07 8.80 -11.09
N ASN A 107 -13.21 9.02 -10.43
CA ASN A 107 -13.57 10.35 -9.92
C ASN A 107 -12.44 10.85 -9.01
N PRO A 108 -11.85 12.04 -9.24
CA PRO A 108 -10.69 12.49 -8.46
C PRO A 108 -10.90 12.55 -6.94
N VAL A 109 -12.15 12.68 -6.48
CA VAL A 109 -12.47 12.64 -5.03
C VAL A 109 -12.37 11.21 -4.46
N CYS A 110 -12.51 10.18 -5.28
CA CYS A 110 -12.07 8.82 -4.97
C CYS A 110 -10.54 8.77 -5.15
N ALA A 111 -9.81 8.94 -4.05
CA ALA A 111 -8.39 9.19 -4.16
C ALA A 111 -7.62 7.96 -4.69
N ARG A 112 -6.57 8.23 -5.47
CA ARG A 112 -5.64 7.25 -6.02
C ARG A 112 -4.23 7.67 -5.66
N LEU A 113 -3.46 6.72 -5.16
CA LEU A 113 -2.09 6.93 -4.69
C LEU A 113 -1.17 5.96 -5.43
N THR A 114 0.00 6.43 -5.85
CA THR A 114 1.08 5.56 -6.31
C THR A 114 2.35 5.93 -5.58
N LEU A 115 2.97 4.94 -4.95
CA LEU A 115 4.26 5.04 -4.28
C LEU A 115 5.28 4.33 -5.15
N THR A 116 6.29 5.05 -5.62
CA THR A 116 7.36 4.49 -6.47
C THR A 116 8.67 4.49 -5.69
N GLY A 117 9.46 3.44 -5.85
CA GLY A 117 10.67 3.27 -5.07
C GLY A 117 11.37 1.95 -5.35
N THR A 118 12.06 1.44 -4.34
CA THR A 118 12.70 0.12 -4.38
C THR A 118 12.13 -0.81 -3.33
N LEU A 119 12.03 -2.09 -3.65
CA LEU A 119 11.62 -3.12 -2.70
C LEU A 119 12.85 -3.77 -2.08
N GLU A 120 12.99 -3.64 -0.77
CA GLU A 120 14.15 -4.15 -0.02
C GLU A 120 13.73 -5.22 0.98
N GLN A 121 14.47 -6.33 1.03
CA GLN A 121 14.20 -7.38 2.00
C GLN A 121 14.54 -6.89 3.41
N VAL A 122 13.59 -7.01 4.33
CA VAL A 122 13.81 -6.71 5.75
C VAL A 122 14.65 -7.83 6.36
N PRO A 123 15.75 -7.52 7.08
CA PRO A 123 16.59 -8.53 7.71
C PRO A 123 15.76 -9.40 8.68
N PHE A 124 15.88 -10.73 8.53
CA PHE A 124 15.27 -11.69 9.44
C PHE A 124 15.75 -11.46 10.88
N GLU A 125 14.90 -11.71 11.86
CA GLU A 125 15.15 -11.48 13.30
C GLU A 125 15.40 -10.01 13.73
N SER A 126 15.27 -9.04 12.83
CA SER A 126 15.29 -7.62 13.23
C SER A 126 14.01 -7.20 13.96
N GLU A 127 14.08 -6.12 14.74
CA GLU A 127 12.89 -5.52 15.38
C GLU A 127 11.86 -5.07 14.33
N GLU A 128 12.31 -4.56 13.19
CA GLU A 128 11.46 -4.17 12.05
C GLU A 128 10.72 -5.38 11.47
N TYR A 129 11.40 -6.52 11.33
CA TYR A 129 10.78 -7.77 10.86
C TYR A 129 9.68 -8.24 11.82
N ALA A 130 9.96 -8.26 13.12
CA ALA A 130 9.00 -8.68 14.13
C ALA A 130 7.75 -7.77 14.15
N MET A 131 7.94 -6.46 14.04
CA MET A 131 6.85 -5.47 13.93
C MET A 131 5.99 -5.71 12.68
N ALA A 132 6.62 -5.85 11.51
CA ALA A 132 5.91 -6.07 10.27
C ALA A 132 5.17 -7.42 10.26
N GLN A 133 5.78 -8.49 10.78
CA GLN A 133 5.15 -9.80 10.90
C GLN A 133 3.90 -9.75 11.80
N GLN A 134 4.00 -9.07 12.95
CA GLN A 134 2.86 -8.89 13.84
C GLN A 134 1.73 -8.12 13.13
N ALA A 135 2.05 -7.05 12.40
CA ALA A 135 1.07 -6.31 11.61
C ALA A 135 0.40 -7.17 10.53
N PHE A 136 1.17 -8.03 9.84
CA PHE A 136 0.61 -8.98 8.88
C PHE A 136 -0.35 -9.96 9.52
N PHE A 137 0.01 -10.58 10.63
CA PHE A 137 -0.84 -11.59 11.26
C PHE A 137 -2.07 -10.98 11.94
N GLU A 138 -2.01 -9.72 12.35
CA GLU A 138 -3.19 -8.98 12.80
C GLU A 138 -4.15 -8.64 11.65
N ARG A 139 -3.62 -8.10 10.55
CA ARG A 139 -4.44 -7.52 9.46
C ARG A 139 -4.80 -8.53 8.37
N HIS A 140 -3.99 -9.56 8.21
CA HIS A 140 -4.14 -10.66 7.25
C HIS A 140 -3.97 -12.01 7.96
N PRO A 141 -4.87 -12.37 8.90
CA PRO A 141 -4.67 -13.51 9.81
C PRO A 141 -4.50 -14.87 9.12
N GLN A 142 -4.94 -15.02 7.87
CA GLN A 142 -4.67 -16.23 7.08
C GLN A 142 -3.17 -16.45 6.80
N MET A 143 -2.35 -15.41 6.79
CA MET A 143 -0.91 -15.49 6.51
C MET A 143 -0.12 -16.24 7.58
N ASP A 144 -0.61 -16.30 8.82
CA ASP A 144 0.00 -17.09 9.90
C ASP A 144 -0.11 -18.62 9.65
N TYR A 145 -1.07 -19.02 8.81
CA TYR A 145 -1.31 -20.41 8.45
C TYR A 145 -0.71 -20.82 7.09
N TRP A 146 0.00 -19.91 6.43
CA TRP A 146 0.59 -20.21 5.12
C TRP A 146 1.71 -21.26 5.22
N PRO A 147 1.93 -22.10 4.18
CA PRO A 147 2.90 -23.20 4.23
C PRO A 147 4.32 -22.71 4.50
N GLN A 148 4.98 -23.24 5.54
CA GLN A 148 6.31 -22.78 5.96
C GLN A 148 7.42 -23.13 4.94
N ASP A 149 7.24 -24.19 4.16
CA ASP A 149 8.16 -24.65 3.12
C ASP A 149 8.21 -23.75 1.89
N HIS A 150 7.36 -22.71 1.82
CA HIS A 150 7.45 -21.66 0.81
C HIS A 150 8.51 -20.59 1.14
N HIS A 151 9.18 -20.66 2.29
CA HIS A 151 10.28 -19.76 2.68
C HIS A 151 9.92 -18.27 2.56
N TRP A 152 8.85 -17.87 3.23
CA TRP A 152 8.36 -16.50 3.21
C TRP A 152 9.38 -15.50 3.78
N ILE A 153 9.38 -14.31 3.20
CA ILE A 153 10.18 -13.16 3.60
C ILE A 153 9.29 -11.92 3.72
N ILE A 154 9.78 -10.93 4.46
CA ILE A 154 9.18 -9.60 4.50
C ILE A 154 10.08 -8.65 3.71
N ALA A 155 9.48 -7.86 2.83
CA ALA A 155 10.15 -6.78 2.12
C ALA A 155 9.41 -5.46 2.36
N LYS A 156 10.13 -4.34 2.29
CA LYS A 156 9.59 -2.99 2.48
C LYS A 156 9.82 -2.13 1.26
N LEU A 157 8.88 -1.22 1.01
CA LEU A 157 9.02 -0.22 -0.04
C LEU A 157 9.76 1.00 0.50
N GLU A 158 10.98 1.20 0.02
CA GLU A 158 11.73 2.44 0.20
C GLU A 158 11.24 3.48 -0.81
N ILE A 159 10.42 4.42 -0.33
CA ILE A 159 9.67 5.37 -1.18
C ILE A 159 10.59 6.47 -1.72
N ALA A 160 10.62 6.60 -3.05
CA ALA A 160 11.35 7.66 -3.76
C ALA A 160 10.42 8.74 -4.36
N ASP A 161 9.20 8.39 -4.76
CA ASP A 161 8.21 9.31 -5.31
C ASP A 161 6.80 8.96 -4.84
N ILE A 162 5.98 9.98 -4.61
CA ILE A 162 4.61 9.86 -4.13
C ILE A 162 3.69 10.67 -5.05
N TRP A 163 2.90 9.96 -5.85
CA TRP A 163 1.90 10.55 -6.74
C TRP A 163 0.51 10.39 -6.15
N LEU A 164 -0.24 11.49 -6.00
CA LEU A 164 -1.60 11.50 -5.45
C LEU A 164 -2.57 12.24 -6.37
N ILE A 165 -3.70 11.60 -6.70
CA ILE A 165 -4.93 12.29 -7.11
C ILE A 165 -5.96 12.15 -6.01
N ASN A 166 -6.42 13.27 -5.48
CA ASN A 166 -7.45 13.32 -4.45
C ASN A 166 -8.49 14.44 -4.67
N TYR A 167 -8.30 15.24 -5.72
CA TYR A 167 -9.25 16.26 -6.15
C TYR A 167 -9.02 16.63 -7.63
N PHE A 168 -9.96 17.39 -8.19
CA PHE A 168 -9.84 17.93 -9.54
C PHE A 168 -8.63 18.86 -9.70
N GLY A 169 -8.10 18.97 -10.92
CA GLY A 169 -6.95 19.84 -11.24
C GLY A 169 -5.60 19.11 -11.37
N GLY A 170 -5.63 17.78 -11.55
CA GLY A 170 -4.45 16.95 -11.79
C GLY A 170 -3.75 16.50 -10.51
N ALA A 171 -2.81 15.57 -10.69
CA ALA A 171 -2.08 14.96 -9.59
C ALA A 171 -1.14 15.92 -8.86
N LYS A 172 -0.79 15.54 -7.64
CA LYS A 172 0.23 16.19 -6.81
C LYS A 172 1.34 15.19 -6.53
N ILE A 173 2.57 15.68 -6.63
CA ILE A 173 3.75 14.96 -6.15
C ILE A 173 3.99 15.43 -4.72
N LEU A 174 3.99 14.51 -3.76
CA LEU A 174 4.17 14.83 -2.34
C LEU A 174 5.64 14.65 -1.95
N PRO A 175 6.24 15.59 -1.18
CA PRO A 175 7.55 15.36 -0.59
C PRO A 175 7.53 14.16 0.36
N VAL A 176 8.51 13.25 0.22
CA VAL A 176 8.59 12.02 1.01
C VAL A 176 8.75 12.31 2.50
N ASP A 177 9.55 13.32 2.86
CA ASP A 177 9.73 13.78 4.24
C ASP A 177 8.43 14.33 4.85
N ALA A 178 7.65 15.09 4.07
CA ALA A 178 6.36 15.60 4.51
C ALA A 178 5.33 14.47 4.70
N TYR A 179 5.36 13.44 3.84
CA TYR A 179 4.53 12.24 3.99
C TYR A 179 4.82 11.49 5.30
N TYR A 180 6.10 11.24 5.60
CA TYR A 180 6.48 10.58 6.85
C TYR A 180 6.26 11.48 8.08
N GLY A 181 6.37 12.80 7.93
CA GLY A 181 6.10 13.78 8.99
C GLY A 181 4.61 13.98 9.31
N ALA A 182 3.70 13.57 8.43
CA ALA A 182 2.27 13.65 8.68
C ALA A 182 1.83 12.64 9.74
N LYS A 183 0.95 13.07 10.66
CA LYS A 183 0.42 12.23 11.73
C LYS A 183 -0.98 11.73 11.40
N LEU A 184 -1.22 10.46 11.66
CA LEU A 184 -2.56 9.89 11.67
C LEU A 184 -3.10 9.93 13.10
N GLU A 185 -4.29 10.49 13.25
CA GLU A 185 -5.06 10.40 14.49
C GLU A 185 -5.89 9.11 14.44
N PHE A 186 -5.46 8.08 15.19
CA PHE A 186 -6.24 6.88 15.39
C PHE A 186 -7.33 7.21 16.42
N GLY A 187 -8.47 7.70 15.94
CA GLY A 187 -9.63 7.87 16.81
C GLY A 187 -9.95 6.54 17.48
N SER A 188 -10.19 6.55 18.80
CA SER A 188 -10.78 5.40 19.48
C SER A 188 -12.03 5.02 18.70
N VAL A 189 -12.02 3.85 18.06
CA VAL A 189 -13.23 3.21 17.59
C VAL A 189 -14.06 2.99 18.84
N GLN A 190 -14.99 3.90 19.13
CA GLN A 190 -16.08 3.60 20.03
C GLN A 190 -16.97 2.63 19.25
N ASP A 191 -16.97 1.40 19.77
CA ASP A 191 -17.84 0.26 19.50
C ASP A 191 -19.08 0.52 18.61
#